data_AF-A0A3B9KPF2-F1
#
_entry.id   AF-A0A3B9KPF2-F1
#
_cell.length_a   1.000
_cell.length_b   1.000
_cell.length_c   1.000
_cell.angle_alpha   90.00
_cell.angle_beta   90.00
_cell.angle_gamma   90.00
#
_symmetry.space_group_name_H-M   'P 1'
#
loop_
_entity.id
_entity.type
_entity.pdbx_description
1 polymer ?
#
loop_
_entity_poly.entity_id
_entity_poly.type
_entity_poly.pdbx_seq_one_letter_code
_entity_poly.pdbx_strand_id
1 'polypeptide(L)'
;VHVDLVEKHKIPPGETTYELAFMESSKFHNETKPFYSVRNVEADTLVLDSIQVISYGDESPLFDGLSLTIYNDTSITIDQYKSGFIVGSSDYVPKIRLNPKNENVIGYRLNLEQPSDYIISFHDSVYTYSAGVFGIKSVPSTVRVYNVTDSTDALYAVSDIDKDGQYSHGDDIIIIVPDDEFIFKRYTSWMIRFAPLLEIDTVWVDEVPYADTTWITVDPPQPGDEYYVATRKPFRQGDLFRFTVSGEDSSNTLAREELDDICVVPNPYVVTASWEPRNMYKFGRGERRLHFYHLPKDCTIRIYNLRGHLIDTIEHHSTANDGMAAWDILSKDGNEIAYGIYIYHVEAPGVGEKIGRFALIK
;
A
#
# COMPACT_ATOMS: atom_id res chain seq x y z
N VAL A 1 2.92 2.28 3.50
CA VAL A 1 3.46 2.73 2.21
C VAL A 1 4.69 1.91 1.90
N HIS A 2 4.80 1.38 0.69
CA HIS A 2 5.99 0.69 0.19
C HIS A 2 6.61 1.50 -0.95
N VAL A 3 7.94 1.45 -1.10
CA VAL A 3 8.68 2.20 -2.11
C VAL A 3 9.41 1.19 -2.99
N ASP A 4 9.15 1.24 -4.29
CA ASP A 4 9.75 0.38 -5.30
C ASP A 4 10.70 1.16 -6.19
N LEU A 5 11.90 0.60 -6.41
CA LEU A 5 12.92 1.14 -7.30
C LEU A 5 12.75 0.49 -8.68
N VAL A 6 12.06 1.16 -9.59
CA VAL A 6 11.65 0.58 -10.88
C VAL A 6 12.64 0.90 -11.99
N GLU A 7 13.07 2.16 -12.10
CA GLU A 7 14.02 2.62 -13.11
C GLU A 7 15.21 3.29 -12.42
N LYS A 8 16.11 2.48 -11.83
CA LYS A 8 17.20 2.97 -10.96
C LYS A 8 18.05 4.10 -11.58
N HIS A 9 18.26 4.07 -12.89
CA HIS A 9 19.02 5.08 -13.64
C HIS A 9 18.32 6.45 -13.74
N LYS A 10 17.03 6.55 -13.41
CA LYS A 10 16.27 7.82 -13.34
C LYS A 10 16.20 8.41 -11.95
N ILE A 11 16.69 7.70 -10.94
CA ILE A 11 16.78 8.22 -9.57
C ILE A 11 17.84 9.33 -9.55
N PRO A 12 17.53 10.51 -9.00
CA PRO A 12 18.49 11.61 -8.95
C PRO A 12 19.79 11.18 -8.24
N PRO A 13 20.96 11.61 -8.74
CA PRO A 13 22.23 11.20 -8.17
C PRO A 13 22.39 11.71 -6.72
N GLY A 14 22.99 10.88 -5.88
CA GLY A 14 23.15 11.16 -4.46
C GLY A 14 21.86 10.91 -3.67
N GLU A 15 21.83 11.41 -2.43
CA GLU A 15 20.66 11.27 -1.56
C GLU A 15 19.58 12.29 -1.94
N THR A 16 18.37 11.80 -2.18
CA THR A 16 17.16 12.62 -2.43
C THR A 16 16.07 12.19 -1.47
N THR A 17 15.48 13.16 -0.76
CA THR A 17 14.41 12.92 0.20
C THR A 17 13.07 13.29 -0.42
N TYR A 18 12.12 12.37 -0.30
CA TYR A 18 10.74 12.60 -0.70
C TYR A 18 9.84 12.64 0.52
N GLU A 19 8.83 13.50 0.48
CA GLU A 19 7.75 13.59 1.45
C GLU A 19 6.43 13.27 0.76
N LEU A 20 5.79 12.19 1.20
CA LEU A 20 4.43 11.81 0.85
C LEU A 20 3.49 12.41 1.91
N ALA A 21 2.51 13.18 1.46
CA ALA A 21 1.51 13.81 2.32
C ALA A 21 0.09 13.45 1.88
N PHE A 22 -0.73 12.99 2.82
CA PHE A 22 -2.14 12.72 2.57
C PHE A 22 -3.01 13.96 2.76
N MET A 23 -4.05 14.05 1.95
CA MET A 23 -5.00 15.15 1.85
C MET A 23 -6.40 14.59 2.03
N GLU A 24 -6.85 14.63 3.27
CA GLU A 24 -8.22 14.31 3.67
C GLU A 24 -8.57 15.22 4.85
N SER A 25 -9.44 16.19 4.59
CA SER A 25 -9.79 17.24 5.55
C SER A 25 -11.30 17.35 5.71
N SER A 26 -12.05 16.27 5.45
CA SER A 26 -13.48 16.26 5.75
C SER A 26 -13.67 16.51 7.25
N LYS A 27 -14.80 17.11 7.59
CA LYS A 27 -15.13 17.55 8.95
C LYS A 27 -14.98 16.46 10.01
N PHE A 28 -15.22 15.20 9.64
CA PHE A 28 -15.15 14.05 10.53
C PHE A 28 -14.03 13.06 10.18
N HIS A 29 -13.18 13.42 9.22
CA HIS A 29 -12.09 12.60 8.70
C HIS A 29 -12.50 11.23 8.15
N ASN A 30 -13.73 11.12 7.64
CA ASN A 30 -14.36 9.84 7.30
C ASN A 30 -14.43 9.55 5.79
N GLU A 31 -13.73 10.33 4.96
CA GLU A 31 -13.52 9.98 3.56
C GLU A 31 -12.51 8.83 3.47
N THR A 32 -12.90 7.76 2.78
CA THR A 32 -12.11 6.51 2.69
C THR A 32 -11.13 6.52 1.53
N LYS A 33 -11.24 7.48 0.62
CA LYS A 33 -10.41 7.62 -0.59
C LYS A 33 -9.68 8.96 -0.59
N PRO A 34 -8.68 9.11 0.29
CA PRO A 34 -7.92 10.36 0.40
C PRO A 34 -7.11 10.61 -0.87
N PHE A 35 -6.72 11.86 -1.08
CA PHE A 35 -5.72 12.23 -2.06
C PHE A 35 -4.34 12.23 -1.40
N TYR A 36 -3.27 12.14 -2.19
CA TYR A 36 -1.91 12.36 -1.71
C TYR A 36 -1.07 13.12 -2.73
N SER A 37 0.02 13.70 -2.26
CA SER A 37 1.06 14.30 -3.08
C SER A 37 2.43 13.83 -2.61
N VAL A 38 3.41 13.86 -3.52
CA VAL A 38 4.80 13.55 -3.23
C VAL A 38 5.63 14.74 -3.63
N ARG A 39 6.47 15.21 -2.71
CA ARG A 39 7.39 16.33 -2.91
C ARG A 39 8.82 15.87 -2.78
N ASN A 40 9.69 16.30 -3.70
CA ASN A 40 11.13 16.29 -3.49
C ASN A 40 11.48 17.44 -2.52
N VAL A 41 12.01 17.10 -1.34
CA VAL A 41 12.20 18.02 -0.22
C VAL A 41 13.32 19.02 -0.50
N GLU A 42 14.43 18.56 -1.06
CA GLU A 42 15.59 19.41 -1.37
C GLU A 42 15.31 20.37 -2.52
N ALA A 43 14.57 19.93 -3.54
CA ALA A 43 14.18 20.76 -4.68
C ALA A 43 12.94 21.65 -4.43
N ASP A 44 12.18 21.37 -3.38
CA ASP A 44 10.86 21.95 -3.07
C ASP A 44 9.88 21.88 -4.26
N THR A 45 9.86 20.73 -4.95
CA THR A 45 9.01 20.49 -6.11
C THR A 45 8.08 19.29 -5.89
N LEU A 46 6.82 19.43 -6.33
CA LEU A 46 5.90 18.30 -6.39
C LEU A 46 6.27 17.39 -7.56
N VAL A 47 6.52 16.12 -7.27
CA VAL A 47 6.76 15.07 -8.27
C VAL A 47 5.49 14.26 -8.55
N LEU A 48 4.57 14.22 -7.58
CA LEU A 48 3.18 13.80 -7.76
C LEU A 48 2.27 14.80 -7.05
N ASP A 49 1.14 15.14 -7.66
CA ASP A 49 0.16 16.06 -7.07
C ASP A 49 -1.24 15.47 -7.15
N SER A 50 -1.93 15.48 -6.02
CA SER A 50 -3.36 15.17 -5.91
C SER A 50 -3.76 13.83 -6.55
N ILE A 51 -3.01 12.77 -6.23
CA ILE A 51 -3.32 11.42 -6.67
C ILE A 51 -4.34 10.80 -5.70
N GLN A 52 -5.47 10.33 -6.22
CA GLN A 52 -6.49 9.68 -5.39
C GLN A 52 -6.09 8.24 -5.06
N VAL A 53 -6.23 7.82 -3.81
CA VAL A 53 -6.11 6.40 -3.42
C VAL A 53 -7.47 5.74 -3.57
N ILE A 54 -7.60 4.82 -4.52
CA ILE A 54 -8.88 4.17 -4.82
C ILE A 54 -8.98 2.83 -4.10
N SER A 55 -7.86 2.13 -3.95
CA SER A 55 -7.81 0.75 -3.47
C SER A 55 -6.70 0.50 -2.45
N TYR A 56 -6.81 -0.58 -1.68
CA TYR A 56 -5.74 -1.02 -0.78
C TYR A 56 -4.62 -1.64 -1.61
N GLY A 57 -3.42 -1.07 -1.51
CA GLY A 57 -2.28 -1.45 -2.35
C GLY A 57 -2.27 -0.74 -3.70
N ASP A 58 -2.86 0.46 -3.80
CA ASP A 58 -2.84 1.27 -5.02
C ASP A 58 -1.41 1.68 -5.35
N GLU A 59 -1.01 1.51 -6.61
CA GLU A 59 0.29 1.94 -7.11
C GLU A 59 0.24 3.38 -7.62
N SER A 60 1.28 4.16 -7.35
CA SER A 60 1.44 5.49 -7.89
C SER A 60 1.83 5.47 -9.37
N PRO A 61 1.63 6.56 -10.11
CA PRO A 61 2.41 6.82 -11.31
C PRO A 61 3.92 6.77 -11.00
N LEU A 62 4.74 6.41 -12.00
CA LEU A 62 6.20 6.47 -11.87
C LEU A 62 6.68 7.93 -11.74
N PHE A 63 7.59 8.18 -10.82
CA PHE A 63 8.29 9.46 -10.65
C PHE A 63 9.74 9.21 -10.26
N ASP A 64 10.69 9.88 -10.90
CA ASP A 64 12.13 9.78 -10.58
C ASP A 64 12.65 8.32 -10.47
N GLY A 65 12.09 7.42 -11.30
CA GLY A 65 12.41 5.99 -11.30
C GLY A 65 11.83 5.17 -10.15
N LEU A 66 10.94 5.77 -9.35
CA LEU A 66 10.25 5.19 -8.21
C LEU A 66 8.78 4.94 -8.50
N SER A 67 8.22 3.96 -7.80
CA SER A 67 6.77 3.80 -7.61
C SER A 67 6.46 3.64 -6.12
N LEU A 68 5.28 4.07 -5.69
CA LEU A 68 4.78 3.86 -4.35
C LEU A 68 3.59 2.89 -4.36
N THR A 69 3.57 1.96 -3.42
CA THR A 69 2.37 1.18 -3.10
C THR A 69 1.72 1.70 -1.82
N ILE A 70 0.47 2.15 -1.93
CA ILE A 70 -0.29 2.77 -0.84
C ILE A 70 -1.31 1.80 -0.25
N TYR A 71 -1.06 1.37 0.99
CA TYR A 71 -1.95 0.49 1.76
C TYR A 71 -2.89 1.31 2.65
N ASN A 72 -3.84 2.00 2.03
CA ASN A 72 -4.88 2.76 2.72
C ASN A 72 -6.10 1.87 3.02
N ASP A 73 -6.57 1.85 4.26
CA ASP A 73 -7.81 1.15 4.59
C ASP A 73 -8.99 1.81 3.85
N THR A 74 -9.74 1.01 3.08
CA THR A 74 -10.87 1.48 2.25
C THR A 74 -12.21 1.50 2.98
N SER A 75 -12.20 1.20 4.28
CA SER A 75 -13.38 1.23 5.15
C SER A 75 -12.96 1.51 6.59
N ILE A 76 -13.85 2.15 7.34
CA ILE A 76 -13.61 2.47 8.74
C ILE A 76 -14.32 1.41 9.59
N THR A 77 -13.55 0.57 10.26
CA THR A 77 -14.06 -0.56 11.06
C THR A 77 -13.24 -0.75 12.33
N ILE A 78 -13.78 -1.47 13.31
CA ILE A 78 -13.00 -1.84 14.51
C ILE A 78 -11.98 -2.91 14.15
N ASP A 79 -10.72 -2.71 14.51
CA ASP A 79 -9.69 -3.74 14.41
C ASP A 79 -9.68 -4.61 15.68
N GLN A 80 -10.46 -5.69 15.65
CA GLN A 80 -10.60 -6.60 16.79
C GLN A 80 -9.27 -7.24 17.20
N TYR A 81 -8.35 -7.46 16.26
CA TYR A 81 -7.05 -8.09 16.54
C TYR A 81 -6.06 -7.17 17.25
N LYS A 82 -6.21 -5.85 17.06
CA LYS A 82 -5.37 -4.84 17.71
C LYS A 82 -6.04 -4.21 18.94
N SER A 83 -7.34 -4.46 19.12
CA SER A 83 -8.07 -4.04 20.31
C SER A 83 -7.84 -5.02 21.45
N GLY A 84 -7.76 -4.55 22.68
CA GLY A 84 -7.49 -5.40 23.83
C GLY A 84 -7.16 -4.61 25.10
N PHE A 85 -7.07 -5.31 26.23
CA PHE A 85 -6.52 -4.73 27.45
C PHE A 85 -5.03 -4.44 27.26
N ILE A 86 -4.64 -3.19 27.50
CA ILE A 86 -3.23 -2.75 27.51
C ILE A 86 -2.71 -2.59 28.94
N VAL A 87 -3.61 -2.47 29.91
CA VAL A 87 -3.35 -2.55 31.35
C VAL A 87 -4.47 -3.39 31.98
N GLY A 88 -4.09 -4.35 32.83
CA GLY A 88 -5.04 -5.26 33.46
C GLY A 88 -5.58 -6.35 32.54
N SER A 89 -6.66 -7.00 32.97
CA SER A 89 -7.33 -8.06 32.23
C SER A 89 -8.76 -8.23 32.72
N SER A 90 -9.65 -8.72 31.86
CA SER A 90 -11.03 -9.04 32.23
C SER A 90 -11.53 -10.23 31.39
N ASP A 91 -12.43 -11.00 31.97
CA ASP A 91 -13.19 -12.05 31.28
C ASP A 91 -14.41 -11.51 30.52
N TYR A 92 -14.72 -10.21 30.66
CA TYR A 92 -15.76 -9.56 29.88
C TYR A 92 -15.32 -9.37 28.43
N VAL A 93 -16.19 -9.75 27.50
CA VAL A 93 -15.97 -9.53 26.09
C VAL A 93 -16.49 -8.15 25.68
N PRO A 94 -15.63 -7.28 25.13
CA PRO A 94 -16.04 -6.00 24.59
C PRO A 94 -16.83 -6.20 23.30
N LYS A 95 -18.08 -5.72 23.28
CA LYS A 95 -18.94 -5.66 22.10
C LYS A 95 -18.93 -4.24 21.55
N ILE A 96 -18.17 -4.04 20.49
CA ILE A 96 -18.01 -2.73 19.83
C ILE A 96 -18.76 -2.74 18.50
N ARG A 97 -19.71 -1.81 18.33
CA ARG A 97 -20.55 -1.73 17.13
C ARG A 97 -21.17 -0.35 16.94
N LEU A 98 -21.75 -0.10 15.77
CA LEU A 98 -22.69 1.01 15.56
C LEU A 98 -24.09 0.62 16.04
N ASN A 99 -24.95 1.61 16.31
CA ASN A 99 -26.33 1.36 16.72
C ASN A 99 -27.24 1.11 15.50
N PRO A 100 -27.81 -0.09 15.28
CA PRO A 100 -28.67 -0.31 14.12
C PRO A 100 -29.89 0.61 14.05
N LYS A 101 -30.37 1.08 15.21
CA LYS A 101 -31.49 2.04 15.29
C LYS A 101 -31.12 3.44 14.78
N ASN A 102 -29.83 3.74 14.67
CA ASN A 102 -29.31 5.03 14.23
C ASN A 102 -28.97 5.05 12.73
N GLU A 103 -29.23 3.95 12.00
CA GLU A 103 -29.09 3.94 10.54
C GLU A 103 -30.14 4.83 9.84
N ASN A 104 -31.33 4.95 10.44
CA ASN A 104 -32.38 5.85 9.95
C ASN A 104 -33.26 6.34 11.09
N VAL A 105 -33.03 7.56 11.52
CA VAL A 105 -33.84 8.31 12.48
C VAL A 105 -34.51 9.45 11.74
N ILE A 106 -35.79 9.25 11.39
CA ILE A 106 -36.62 10.26 10.69
C ILE A 106 -35.94 10.72 9.38
N GLY A 107 -35.40 9.79 8.60
CA GLY A 107 -34.75 10.06 7.32
C GLY A 107 -33.27 10.45 7.41
N TYR A 108 -32.69 10.53 8.61
CA TYR A 108 -31.27 10.84 8.81
C TYR A 108 -30.51 9.64 9.37
N ARG A 109 -29.30 9.42 8.85
CA ARG A 109 -28.35 8.48 9.46
C ARG A 109 -27.58 9.19 10.56
N LEU A 110 -27.70 8.72 11.80
CA LEU A 110 -27.00 9.27 12.97
C LEU A 110 -25.72 8.53 13.31
N ASN A 111 -25.52 7.32 12.79
CA ASN A 111 -24.25 6.63 12.92
C ASN A 111 -23.17 7.33 12.09
N LEU A 112 -22.03 7.52 12.73
CA LEU A 112 -20.80 8.00 12.11
C LEU A 112 -19.69 7.01 12.42
N GLU A 113 -19.09 6.41 11.39
CA GLU A 113 -17.87 5.62 11.50
C GLU A 113 -16.71 6.55 11.81
N GLN A 114 -16.44 6.77 13.10
CA GLN A 114 -15.37 7.69 13.50
C GLN A 114 -14.01 6.98 13.40
N PRO A 115 -13.06 7.49 12.59
CA PRO A 115 -11.75 6.86 12.37
C PRO A 115 -10.75 7.21 13.46
N SER A 116 -11.12 6.94 14.71
CA SER A 116 -10.31 7.25 15.88
C SER A 116 -10.06 6.02 16.73
N ASP A 117 -8.85 5.91 17.28
CA ASP A 117 -8.54 4.92 18.30
C ASP A 117 -8.85 5.50 19.67
N TYR A 118 -9.26 4.64 20.61
CA TYR A 118 -9.66 5.07 21.94
C TYR A 118 -9.00 4.24 23.03
N ILE A 119 -8.77 4.87 24.19
CA ILE A 119 -8.49 4.17 25.44
C ILE A 119 -9.69 4.34 26.35
N ILE A 120 -10.17 3.23 26.89
CA ILE A 120 -11.22 3.17 27.91
C ILE A 120 -10.54 2.85 29.24
N SER A 121 -10.46 3.82 30.14
CA SER A 121 -9.85 3.62 31.47
C SER A 121 -10.95 3.50 32.53
N PHE A 122 -10.79 2.56 33.47
CA PHE A 122 -11.75 2.29 34.54
C PHE A 122 -11.25 2.87 35.86
N HIS A 123 -12.13 3.51 36.62
CA HIS A 123 -11.81 4.19 37.88
C HIS A 123 -12.61 3.61 39.06
N ASP A 124 -12.09 3.79 40.28
CA ASP A 124 -12.70 3.33 41.54
C ASP A 124 -13.84 4.24 42.04
N SER A 125 -13.94 5.41 41.44
CA SER A 125 -14.83 6.50 41.79
C SER A 125 -15.32 7.18 40.52
N VAL A 126 -16.39 7.98 40.66
CA VAL A 126 -16.99 8.69 39.53
C VAL A 126 -15.93 9.60 38.90
N TYR A 127 -15.57 9.30 37.65
CA TYR A 127 -14.64 10.09 36.85
C TYR A 127 -15.35 11.30 36.25
N THR A 128 -16.54 11.09 35.69
CA THR A 128 -17.32 12.15 35.04
C THR A 128 -18.83 11.84 35.05
N TYR A 129 -19.63 12.79 34.58
CA TYR A 129 -21.03 12.57 34.23
C TYR A 129 -21.14 12.43 32.71
N SER A 130 -21.79 11.35 32.25
CA SER A 130 -21.98 11.11 30.82
C SER A 130 -22.84 12.21 30.17
N ALA A 131 -22.72 12.38 28.87
CA ALA A 131 -23.58 13.29 28.12
C ALA A 131 -25.05 12.84 28.15
N GLY A 132 -25.97 13.79 28.29
CA GLY A 132 -27.40 13.58 28.04
C GLY A 132 -27.73 13.73 26.54
N VAL A 133 -28.36 12.71 25.95
CA VAL A 133 -28.57 12.63 24.50
C VAL A 133 -29.86 11.87 24.17
N PHE A 134 -30.76 12.40 23.33
CA PHE A 134 -31.90 11.64 22.79
C PHE A 134 -32.71 10.82 23.83
N GLY A 135 -33.08 11.42 24.95
CA GLY A 135 -33.81 10.72 26.02
C GLY A 135 -32.94 9.86 26.94
N ILE A 136 -31.66 9.67 26.62
CA ILE A 136 -30.63 9.17 27.54
C ILE A 136 -30.30 10.29 28.52
N LYS A 137 -30.44 10.00 29.81
CA LYS A 137 -30.10 10.92 30.89
C LYS A 137 -28.58 10.91 31.12
N SER A 138 -28.06 12.03 31.59
CA SER A 138 -26.71 12.07 32.13
C SER A 138 -26.66 11.24 33.41
N VAL A 139 -25.70 10.33 33.52
CA VAL A 139 -25.49 9.47 34.68
C VAL A 139 -24.02 9.55 35.13
N PRO A 140 -23.72 9.37 36.43
CA PRO A 140 -22.34 9.27 36.89
C PRO A 140 -21.65 8.06 36.26
N SER A 141 -20.41 8.24 35.84
CA SER A 141 -19.63 7.21 35.17
C SER A 141 -18.22 7.14 35.75
N THR A 142 -17.78 5.92 36.04
CA THR A 142 -16.43 5.59 36.51
C THR A 142 -15.45 5.35 35.37
N VAL A 143 -15.84 5.65 34.12
CA VAL A 143 -15.00 5.40 32.94
C VAL A 143 -14.53 6.71 32.34
N ARG A 144 -13.31 6.70 31.80
CA ARG A 144 -12.80 7.72 30.89
C ARG A 144 -12.72 7.14 29.48
N VAL A 145 -13.15 7.92 28.49
CA VAL A 145 -12.96 7.59 27.06
C VAL A 145 -12.01 8.63 26.47
N TYR A 146 -10.78 8.23 26.16
CA TYR A 146 -9.77 9.10 25.57
C TYR A 146 -9.60 8.78 24.08
N ASN A 147 -9.82 9.76 23.21
CA ASN A 147 -9.51 9.66 21.77
C ASN A 147 -8.01 9.87 21.58
N VAL A 148 -7.30 8.77 21.29
CA VAL A 148 -5.84 8.75 21.11
C VAL A 148 -5.46 9.47 19.81
N THR A 149 -6.24 9.24 18.75
CA THR A 149 -6.00 9.81 17.43
C THR A 149 -5.92 11.34 17.46
N ASP A 150 -6.81 12.00 18.23
CA ASP A 150 -6.87 13.46 18.34
C ASP A 150 -6.37 14.00 19.68
N SER A 151 -5.80 13.11 20.51
CA SER A 151 -5.23 13.44 21.83
C SER A 151 -6.17 14.21 22.76
N THR A 152 -7.47 13.86 22.78
CA THR A 152 -8.51 14.58 23.52
C THR A 152 -9.46 13.63 24.24
N ASP A 153 -10.13 14.08 25.31
CA ASP A 153 -11.22 13.32 25.89
C ASP A 153 -12.41 13.27 24.91
N ALA A 154 -12.95 12.07 24.71
CA ALA A 154 -14.13 11.86 23.88
C ALA A 154 -15.39 12.17 24.71
N LEU A 155 -16.33 12.88 24.10
CA LEU A 155 -17.67 13.01 24.67
C LEU A 155 -18.41 11.69 24.48
N TYR A 156 -19.05 11.17 25.52
CA TYR A 156 -19.83 9.94 25.44
C TYR A 156 -21.09 10.00 26.28
N ALA A 157 -22.11 9.22 25.89
CA ALA A 157 -23.32 8.96 26.67
C ALA A 157 -23.28 7.51 27.20
N VAL A 158 -24.05 7.23 28.25
CA VAL A 158 -24.23 5.86 28.76
C VAL A 158 -25.67 5.46 28.56
N SER A 159 -25.90 4.40 27.78
CA SER A 159 -27.21 3.74 27.79
C SER A 159 -27.24 2.80 28.98
N ASP A 160 -27.86 3.26 30.06
CA ASP A 160 -28.15 2.53 31.29
C ASP A 160 -29.21 1.44 31.03
N ILE A 161 -28.77 0.19 30.97
CA ILE A 161 -29.58 -0.97 30.56
C ILE A 161 -30.22 -1.64 31.76
N ASP A 162 -29.49 -1.76 32.86
CA ASP A 162 -30.00 -2.33 34.11
C ASP A 162 -30.88 -1.34 34.90
N LYS A 163 -30.85 -0.05 34.51
CA LYS A 163 -31.63 1.06 35.06
C LYS A 163 -31.24 1.43 36.48
N ASP A 164 -29.98 1.23 36.84
CA ASP A 164 -29.44 1.58 38.16
C ASP A 164 -29.11 3.09 38.30
N GLY A 165 -29.16 3.84 37.20
CA GLY A 165 -28.96 5.28 37.17
C GLY A 165 -27.49 5.71 37.19
N GLN A 166 -26.56 4.79 36.96
CA GLN A 166 -25.13 5.02 36.85
C GLN A 166 -24.56 4.22 35.68
N TYR A 167 -23.26 4.34 35.41
CA TYR A 167 -22.59 3.34 34.57
C TYR A 167 -22.32 2.08 35.38
N SER A 168 -22.75 0.95 34.86
CA SER A 168 -22.34 -0.38 35.31
C SER A 168 -21.82 -1.20 34.11
N HIS A 169 -20.99 -2.21 34.38
CA HIS A 169 -20.56 -3.09 33.29
C HIS A 169 -21.76 -3.87 32.73
N GLY A 170 -21.95 -3.81 31.42
CA GLY A 170 -23.15 -4.32 30.75
C GLY A 170 -23.90 -3.22 30.02
N ASP A 171 -23.67 -1.96 30.40
CA ASP A 171 -24.16 -0.77 29.70
C ASP A 171 -23.37 -0.46 28.44
N ASP A 172 -23.99 0.31 27.54
CA ASP A 172 -23.29 0.87 26.38
C ASP A 172 -22.69 2.23 26.71
N ILE A 173 -21.38 2.33 26.52
CA ILE A 173 -20.67 3.59 26.32
C ILE A 173 -20.86 3.98 24.85
N ILE A 174 -21.52 5.09 24.57
CA ILE A 174 -21.82 5.56 23.21
C ILE A 174 -21.01 6.82 22.93
N ILE A 175 -20.05 6.73 22.01
CA ILE A 175 -19.25 7.90 21.61
C ILE A 175 -20.16 8.90 20.89
N ILE A 176 -20.06 10.17 21.29
CA ILE A 176 -20.84 11.29 20.75
C ILE A 176 -19.88 12.20 19.99
N VAL A 177 -20.22 12.49 18.74
CA VAL A 177 -19.46 13.40 17.88
C VAL A 177 -20.29 14.67 17.70
N PRO A 178 -19.95 15.80 18.36
CA PRO A 178 -20.69 17.05 18.22
C PRO A 178 -20.67 17.58 16.78
N ASP A 179 -21.79 18.15 16.36
CA ASP A 179 -21.91 18.88 15.09
C ASP A 179 -23.01 19.93 15.19
N ASP A 180 -22.67 21.17 15.54
CA ASP A 180 -23.63 22.26 15.72
C ASP A 180 -24.42 22.64 14.45
N GLU A 181 -23.95 22.27 13.27
CA GLU A 181 -24.62 22.55 11.99
C GLU A 181 -25.69 21.50 11.66
N PHE A 182 -25.53 20.28 12.18
CA PHE A 182 -26.49 19.21 11.99
C PHE A 182 -27.73 19.42 12.87
N ILE A 183 -28.93 19.07 12.37
CA ILE A 183 -30.20 19.33 13.06
C ILE A 183 -30.27 18.74 14.48
N PHE A 184 -29.62 17.60 14.68
CA PHE A 184 -29.54 16.93 15.99
C PHE A 184 -28.36 17.39 16.86
N LYS A 185 -27.55 18.31 16.33
CA LYS A 185 -26.35 18.90 16.91
C LYS A 185 -25.20 17.93 17.17
N ARG A 186 -25.32 16.67 16.72
CA ARG A 186 -24.37 15.59 16.96
C ARG A 186 -24.68 14.34 16.15
N TYR A 187 -23.67 13.50 15.99
CA TYR A 187 -23.77 12.10 15.60
C TYR A 187 -23.47 11.18 16.80
N THR A 188 -23.79 9.90 16.64
CA THR A 188 -23.32 8.83 17.52
C THR A 188 -22.33 7.97 16.74
N SER A 189 -21.30 7.48 17.41
CA SER A 189 -20.33 6.56 16.81
C SER A 189 -20.33 5.22 17.55
N TRP A 190 -19.16 4.61 17.71
CA TRP A 190 -18.97 3.30 18.32
C TRP A 190 -19.64 3.23 19.71
N MET A 191 -20.47 2.18 19.86
CA MET A 191 -21.03 1.73 21.12
C MET A 191 -20.17 0.60 21.66
N ILE A 192 -19.66 0.76 22.88
CA ILE A 192 -18.77 -0.19 23.54
C ILE A 192 -19.48 -0.74 24.76
N ARG A 193 -19.57 -2.06 24.86
CA ARG A 193 -20.14 -2.76 26.02
C ARG A 193 -19.21 -3.85 26.49
N PHE A 194 -18.86 -3.83 27.77
CA PHE A 194 -18.17 -4.94 28.42
C PHE A 194 -19.24 -5.82 29.07
N ALA A 195 -19.35 -7.08 28.64
CA ALA A 195 -20.34 -8.01 29.16
C ALA A 195 -19.73 -9.41 29.30
N PRO A 196 -20.20 -10.25 30.24
CA PRO A 196 -19.69 -11.61 30.37
C PRO A 196 -19.95 -12.42 29.09
N LEU A 197 -19.02 -13.33 28.78
CA LEU A 197 -19.30 -14.44 27.88
C LEU A 197 -20.33 -15.35 28.56
N LEU A 198 -21.51 -15.48 27.94
CA LEU A 198 -22.44 -16.55 28.28
C LEU A 198 -22.24 -17.66 27.25
N GLU A 199 -21.50 -18.71 27.60
CA GLU A 199 -21.62 -20.00 26.93
C GLU A 199 -22.76 -20.76 27.61
N ILE A 200 -23.84 -20.98 26.86
CA ILE A 200 -24.90 -21.91 27.25
C ILE A 200 -24.49 -23.25 26.63
N ASP A 201 -23.87 -24.13 27.42
CA ASP A 201 -23.78 -25.52 27.01
C ASP A 201 -25.14 -26.19 27.24
N THR A 202 -25.64 -26.91 26.24
CA THR A 202 -26.90 -27.62 26.34
C THR A 202 -26.59 -29.10 26.44
N VAL A 203 -26.59 -29.63 27.65
CA VAL A 203 -26.39 -31.05 27.90
C VAL A 203 -27.75 -31.74 27.86
N TRP A 204 -27.84 -32.80 27.05
CA TRP A 204 -29.06 -33.59 26.95
C TRP A 204 -29.02 -34.72 27.98
N VAL A 205 -29.99 -34.74 28.90
CA VAL A 205 -30.21 -35.86 29.83
C VAL A 205 -31.63 -36.37 29.57
N ASP A 206 -31.75 -37.65 29.19
CA ASP A 206 -33.03 -38.30 28.88
C ASP A 206 -33.90 -37.55 27.84
N GLU A 207 -33.30 -37.11 26.73
CA GLU A 207 -33.96 -36.32 25.67
C GLU A 207 -34.50 -34.95 26.11
N VAL A 208 -34.20 -34.53 27.35
CA VAL A 208 -34.51 -33.20 27.86
C VAL A 208 -33.24 -32.34 27.78
N PRO A 209 -33.28 -31.18 27.10
CA PRO A 209 -32.15 -30.26 27.11
C PRO A 209 -32.04 -29.60 28.48
N TYR A 210 -30.90 -29.79 29.15
CA TYR A 210 -30.52 -29.06 30.34
C TYR A 210 -29.51 -27.99 29.95
N ALA A 211 -29.80 -26.73 30.27
CA ALA A 211 -28.81 -25.68 30.17
C ALA A 211 -27.79 -25.89 31.31
N ASP A 212 -26.62 -26.41 30.98
CA ASP A 212 -25.49 -26.43 31.90
C ASP A 212 -24.69 -25.15 31.67
N THR A 213 -25.13 -24.07 32.31
CA THR A 213 -24.39 -22.81 32.26
C THR A 213 -23.21 -22.92 33.21
N THR A 214 -22.04 -23.30 32.72
CA THR A 214 -20.81 -23.13 33.49
C THR A 214 -20.54 -21.63 33.61
N TRP A 215 -20.78 -21.06 34.79
CA TRP A 215 -20.32 -19.72 35.12
C TRP A 215 -18.79 -19.80 35.24
N ILE A 216 -18.09 -19.52 34.14
CA ILE A 216 -16.67 -19.18 34.20
C ILE A 216 -16.56 -18.03 35.20
N THR A 217 -15.56 -18.05 36.08
CA THR A 217 -15.30 -16.93 36.98
C THR A 217 -15.38 -15.63 36.18
N VAL A 218 -16.23 -14.72 36.65
CA VAL A 218 -16.58 -13.52 35.91
C VAL A 218 -15.76 -12.37 36.48
N ASP A 219 -14.61 -12.07 35.90
CA ASP A 219 -13.80 -10.91 36.29
C ASP A 219 -14.12 -9.71 35.38
N PRO A 220 -14.96 -8.74 35.80
CA PRO A 220 -15.20 -7.52 35.04
C PRO A 220 -13.95 -6.63 35.04
N PRO A 221 -13.88 -5.61 34.16
CA PRO A 221 -12.78 -4.64 34.19
C PRO A 221 -12.67 -3.96 35.57
N GLN A 222 -11.48 -3.93 36.14
CA GLN A 222 -11.24 -3.38 37.48
C GLN A 222 -10.74 -1.93 37.40
N PRO A 223 -10.90 -1.14 38.48
CA PRO A 223 -10.26 0.16 38.57
C PRO A 223 -8.74 0.10 38.31
N GLY A 224 -8.26 0.94 37.40
CA GLY A 224 -6.87 0.95 36.92
C GLY A 224 -6.64 0.21 35.61
N ASP A 225 -7.60 -0.58 35.15
CA ASP A 225 -7.52 -1.25 33.85
C ASP A 225 -7.71 -0.27 32.70
N GLU A 226 -7.10 -0.59 31.56
CA GLU A 226 -7.22 0.18 30.33
C GLU A 226 -7.44 -0.74 29.12
N TYR A 227 -8.53 -0.47 28.39
CA TYR A 227 -8.88 -1.18 27.17
C TYR A 227 -8.65 -0.28 25.94
N TYR A 228 -7.80 -0.74 25.02
CA TYR A 228 -7.53 -0.07 23.75
C TYR A 228 -8.53 -0.52 22.67
N VAL A 229 -9.19 0.44 22.04
CA VAL A 229 -10.05 0.25 20.86
C VAL A 229 -9.28 0.73 19.64
N ALA A 230 -8.86 -0.21 18.80
CA ALA A 230 -8.19 0.07 17.54
C ALA A 230 -9.21 0.17 16.40
N THR A 231 -8.96 1.09 15.46
CA THR A 231 -9.73 1.23 14.22
C THR A 231 -8.84 0.96 13.00
N ARG A 232 -9.40 0.27 12.00
CA ARG A 232 -8.96 0.38 10.61
C ARG A 232 -9.48 1.70 10.08
N LYS A 233 -8.59 2.51 9.52
CA LYS A 233 -8.90 3.90 9.15
C LYS A 233 -8.01 4.37 7.99
N PRO A 234 -8.58 5.19 7.08
CA PRO A 234 -7.80 5.77 6.00
C PRO A 234 -6.76 6.76 6.53
N PHE A 235 -5.76 7.04 5.72
CA PHE A 235 -4.86 8.15 5.96
C PHE A 235 -5.61 9.47 5.88
N ARG A 236 -5.23 10.41 6.75
CA ARG A 236 -5.84 11.73 6.85
C ARG A 236 -4.83 12.85 6.72
N GLN A 237 -5.33 14.08 6.62
CA GLN A 237 -4.45 15.25 6.64
C GLN A 237 -3.56 15.25 7.90
N GLY A 238 -2.26 15.40 7.69
CA GLY A 238 -1.23 15.32 8.74
C GLY A 238 -0.46 14.01 8.77
N ASP A 239 -0.95 12.95 8.11
CA ASP A 239 -0.19 11.73 7.90
C ASP A 239 0.91 11.98 6.85
N LEU A 240 2.16 11.92 7.30
CA LEU A 240 3.34 12.22 6.51
C LEU A 240 4.31 11.03 6.53
N PHE A 241 4.83 10.68 5.36
CA PHE A 241 5.89 9.69 5.23
C PHE A 241 7.08 10.36 4.54
N ARG A 242 8.25 10.29 5.16
CA ARG A 242 9.50 10.70 4.52
C ARG A 242 10.36 9.48 4.26
N PHE A 243 10.92 9.44 3.07
CA PHE A 243 11.89 8.43 2.69
C PHE A 243 12.99 9.07 1.86
N THR A 244 14.21 8.58 2.07
CA THR A 244 15.37 9.01 1.31
C THR A 244 15.81 7.83 0.43
N VAL A 245 16.00 8.11 -0.84
CA VAL A 245 16.62 7.19 -1.79
C VAL A 245 17.96 7.76 -2.17
N SER A 246 18.94 6.88 -2.36
CA SER A 246 20.18 7.25 -3.01
C SER A 246 20.09 6.78 -4.45
N GLY A 247 20.07 7.71 -5.40
CA GLY A 247 20.46 7.36 -6.75
C GLY A 247 21.95 7.12 -6.72
N GLU A 248 22.40 6.04 -7.35
CA GLU A 248 23.81 5.95 -7.66
C GLU A 248 24.13 7.07 -8.64
N ASP A 249 25.03 7.98 -8.23
CA ASP A 249 25.89 8.66 -9.19
C ASP A 249 26.30 7.60 -10.19
N SER A 250 26.08 7.83 -11.49
CA SER A 250 26.35 6.92 -12.60
C SER A 250 27.77 6.38 -12.52
N SER A 251 27.99 5.45 -11.61
CA SER A 251 29.29 4.93 -11.33
C SER A 251 29.45 3.92 -12.44
N ASN A 252 30.56 4.06 -13.15
CA ASN A 252 30.96 3.11 -14.17
C ASN A 252 30.93 1.65 -13.68
N THR A 253 30.77 1.39 -12.38
CA THR A 253 30.62 0.05 -11.79
C THR A 253 29.33 -0.64 -12.20
N LEU A 254 28.15 -0.02 -12.05
CA LEU A 254 26.87 -0.65 -12.45
C LEU A 254 26.70 -0.66 -13.96
N ALA A 255 27.08 0.43 -14.62
CA ALA A 255 27.10 0.45 -16.08
C ALA A 255 28.04 -0.64 -16.64
N ARG A 256 29.10 -1.04 -15.92
CA ARG A 256 29.93 -2.21 -16.28
C ARG A 256 29.25 -3.54 -16.00
N GLU A 257 28.48 -3.66 -14.92
CA GLU A 257 27.70 -4.88 -14.65
C GLU A 257 26.60 -5.08 -15.70
N GLU A 258 25.91 -4.01 -16.11
CA GLU A 258 24.87 -4.04 -17.16
C GLU A 258 25.44 -4.35 -18.56
N LEU A 259 26.75 -4.09 -18.81
CA LEU A 259 27.40 -4.54 -20.05
C LEU A 259 27.33 -6.08 -20.20
N ASP A 260 27.25 -6.83 -19.10
CA ASP A 260 27.17 -8.29 -19.16
C ASP A 260 25.83 -8.82 -19.69
N ASP A 261 24.77 -8.01 -19.61
CA ASP A 261 23.42 -8.35 -20.07
C ASP A 261 23.22 -8.14 -21.58
N ILE A 262 24.20 -7.53 -22.27
CA ILE A 262 24.16 -7.33 -23.72
C ILE A 262 24.06 -8.68 -24.43
N CYS A 263 22.98 -8.87 -25.17
CA CYS A 263 22.72 -10.12 -25.89
C CYS A 263 22.28 -9.88 -27.33
N VAL A 264 22.38 -10.95 -28.13
CA VAL A 264 22.03 -10.97 -29.55
C VAL A 264 20.82 -11.87 -29.75
N VAL A 265 19.80 -11.37 -30.45
CA VAL A 265 18.55 -12.09 -30.71
C VAL A 265 18.17 -11.99 -32.19
N PRO A 266 17.80 -13.12 -32.84
CA PRO A 266 17.87 -14.49 -32.34
C PRO A 266 19.31 -15.03 -32.37
N ASN A 267 19.64 -15.87 -31.39
CA ASN A 267 20.92 -16.58 -31.33
C ASN A 267 20.69 -18.05 -30.92
N PRO A 268 20.89 -19.04 -31.82
CA PRO A 268 21.39 -18.89 -33.18
C PRO A 268 20.34 -18.27 -34.14
N TYR A 269 20.81 -17.55 -35.16
CA TYR A 269 19.98 -17.10 -36.28
C TYR A 269 19.89 -18.23 -37.32
N VAL A 270 18.69 -18.75 -37.56
CA VAL A 270 18.45 -19.86 -38.51
C VAL A 270 18.04 -19.29 -39.86
N VAL A 271 18.86 -19.49 -40.88
CA VAL A 271 18.57 -19.06 -42.25
C VAL A 271 17.89 -20.20 -42.99
N THR A 272 16.59 -20.08 -43.20
CA THR A 272 15.82 -21.04 -43.99
C THR A 272 16.21 -20.98 -45.47
N ALA A 273 16.18 -22.14 -46.14
CA ALA A 273 16.53 -22.22 -47.54
C ALA A 273 15.43 -21.61 -48.44
N SER A 274 15.83 -21.01 -49.57
CA SER A 274 14.91 -20.40 -50.55
C SER A 274 13.94 -21.38 -51.23
N TRP A 275 14.05 -22.70 -50.99
CA TRP A 275 13.18 -23.75 -51.55
C TRP A 275 12.21 -24.38 -50.53
N GLU A 276 12.21 -23.92 -49.27
CA GLU A 276 11.21 -24.33 -48.26
C GLU A 276 9.83 -23.74 -48.57
N PRO A 277 8.72 -24.37 -48.11
CA PRO A 277 7.36 -23.89 -48.39
C PRO A 277 7.16 -22.44 -47.96
N ARG A 278 6.58 -21.62 -48.85
CA ARG A 278 6.27 -20.21 -48.59
C ARG A 278 5.48 -20.06 -47.29
N ASN A 279 6.01 -19.24 -46.39
CA ASN A 279 5.31 -18.75 -45.21
C ASN A 279 3.95 -18.17 -45.66
N MET A 280 2.86 -18.65 -45.08
CA MET A 280 1.48 -18.42 -45.54
C MET A 280 0.90 -17.05 -45.12
N TYR A 281 1.73 -16.18 -44.54
CA TYR A 281 1.32 -14.91 -43.98
C TYR A 281 1.41 -13.78 -45.02
N LYS A 282 0.30 -13.06 -45.23
CA LYS A 282 0.17 -11.92 -46.17
C LYS A 282 0.96 -10.67 -45.76
N PHE A 283 1.59 -10.66 -44.59
CA PHE A 283 2.62 -9.72 -44.15
C PHE A 283 3.76 -10.53 -43.52
N GLY A 284 4.98 -10.32 -44.01
CA GLY A 284 6.14 -11.18 -43.78
C GLY A 284 6.73 -11.10 -42.37
N ARG A 285 7.58 -12.08 -42.03
CA ARG A 285 8.51 -11.97 -40.89
C ARG A 285 9.63 -10.95 -41.18
N GLY A 286 9.26 -9.69 -41.43
CA GLY A 286 10.19 -8.56 -41.60
C GLY A 286 11.32 -8.75 -42.61
N GLU A 287 12.22 -7.78 -42.65
CA GLU A 287 13.54 -7.90 -43.28
C GLU A 287 14.43 -8.86 -42.46
N ARG A 288 15.44 -9.50 -43.08
CA ARG A 288 16.43 -10.31 -42.36
C ARG A 288 17.19 -9.40 -41.39
N ARG A 289 16.87 -9.47 -40.10
CA ARG A 289 17.47 -8.60 -39.09
C ARG A 289 17.83 -9.39 -37.84
N LEU A 290 18.97 -9.05 -37.29
CA LEU A 290 19.47 -9.51 -35.99
C LEU A 290 19.52 -8.29 -35.06
N HIS A 291 19.14 -8.47 -33.80
CA HIS A 291 19.06 -7.38 -32.84
C HIS A 291 20.07 -7.56 -31.71
N PHE A 292 20.76 -6.48 -31.37
CA PHE A 292 21.50 -6.33 -30.14
C PHE A 292 20.61 -5.65 -29.11
N TYR A 293 20.55 -6.19 -27.89
CA TYR A 293 19.73 -5.69 -26.78
C TYR A 293 20.57 -5.28 -25.58
N HIS A 294 19.97 -4.46 -24.71
CA HIS A 294 20.59 -3.89 -23.49
C HIS A 294 21.84 -3.05 -23.79
N LEU A 295 21.84 -2.35 -24.93
CA LEU A 295 22.96 -1.50 -25.30
C LEU A 295 23.02 -0.22 -24.44
N PRO A 296 24.23 0.22 -24.06
CA PRO A 296 24.45 1.55 -23.50
C PRO A 296 24.02 2.65 -24.48
N LYS A 297 23.69 3.83 -23.92
CA LYS A 297 23.20 4.99 -24.69
C LYS A 297 24.09 5.38 -25.88
N ASP A 298 25.41 5.35 -25.66
CA ASP A 298 26.43 5.69 -26.65
C ASP A 298 27.45 4.55 -26.69
N CYS A 299 27.45 3.77 -27.79
CA CYS A 299 28.39 2.68 -27.96
C CYS A 299 28.65 2.34 -29.44
N THR A 300 29.79 1.71 -29.71
CA THR A 300 30.16 1.18 -31.02
C THR A 300 30.13 -0.35 -30.97
N ILE A 301 29.39 -0.97 -31.90
CA ILE A 301 29.31 -2.43 -32.04
C ILE A 301 30.16 -2.84 -33.24
N ARG A 302 31.16 -3.71 -33.02
CA ARG A 302 32.02 -4.26 -34.06
C ARG A 302 31.80 -5.76 -34.19
N ILE A 303 31.58 -6.22 -35.41
CA ILE A 303 31.25 -7.62 -35.69
C ILE A 303 32.42 -8.26 -36.42
N TYR A 304 32.88 -9.41 -35.94
CA TYR A 304 34.04 -10.14 -36.45
C TYR A 304 33.70 -11.59 -36.77
N ASN A 305 34.40 -12.17 -37.73
CA ASN A 305 34.44 -13.63 -37.88
C ASN A 305 35.45 -14.26 -36.89
N LEU A 306 35.47 -15.60 -36.78
CA LEU A 306 36.42 -16.32 -35.92
C LEU A 306 37.91 -16.10 -36.24
N ARG A 307 38.24 -15.57 -37.42
CA ARG A 307 39.62 -15.23 -37.81
C ARG A 307 39.99 -13.80 -37.43
N GLY A 308 39.09 -13.05 -36.80
CA GLY A 308 39.30 -11.66 -36.40
C GLY A 308 39.13 -10.66 -37.54
N HIS A 309 38.58 -11.04 -38.70
CA HIS A 309 38.26 -10.07 -39.74
C HIS A 309 37.01 -9.29 -39.36
N LEU A 310 37.11 -7.96 -39.41
CA LEU A 310 35.99 -7.05 -39.22
C LEU A 310 35.00 -7.19 -40.40
N ILE A 311 33.78 -7.57 -40.05
CA ILE A 311 32.67 -7.78 -40.98
C ILE A 311 31.88 -6.49 -41.12
N ASP A 312 31.52 -5.86 -40.00
CA ASP A 312 30.73 -4.63 -39.98
C ASP A 312 30.93 -3.82 -38.68
N THR A 313 30.52 -2.56 -38.69
CA THR A 313 30.55 -1.64 -37.54
C THR A 313 29.28 -0.81 -37.49
N ILE A 314 28.63 -0.82 -36.33
CA ILE A 314 27.36 -0.11 -36.07
C ILE A 314 27.62 0.92 -34.97
N GLU A 315 27.42 2.19 -35.28
CA GLU A 315 27.44 3.27 -34.29
C GLU A 315 26.03 3.42 -33.70
N HIS A 316 25.93 3.29 -32.38
CA HIS A 316 24.66 3.42 -31.66
C HIS A 316 24.71 4.67 -30.79
N HIS A 317 23.90 5.66 -31.19
CA HIS A 317 23.68 6.91 -30.48
C HIS A 317 22.19 7.07 -30.22
N SER A 318 21.79 6.98 -28.95
CA SER A 318 20.39 6.94 -28.55
C SER A 318 20.04 8.04 -27.55
N THR A 319 18.79 8.51 -27.58
CA THR A 319 18.24 9.37 -26.54
C THR A 319 17.63 8.49 -25.44
N ALA A 320 18.46 8.10 -24.46
CA ALA A 320 18.14 7.49 -23.15
C ALA A 320 17.23 6.23 -23.08
N ASN A 321 16.46 5.90 -24.12
CA ASN A 321 15.37 4.92 -24.05
C ASN A 321 15.39 3.87 -25.18
N ASP A 322 16.37 3.89 -26.09
CA ASP A 322 16.50 2.85 -27.12
C ASP A 322 17.84 2.13 -26.92
N GLY A 323 17.83 1.02 -26.19
CA GLY A 323 18.97 0.12 -25.98
C GLY A 323 19.02 -1.03 -26.99
N MET A 324 18.46 -0.81 -28.18
CA MET A 324 18.40 -1.80 -29.26
C MET A 324 19.13 -1.30 -30.51
N ALA A 325 19.91 -2.16 -31.15
CA ALA A 325 20.41 -1.92 -32.50
C ALA A 325 20.05 -3.09 -33.42
N ALA A 326 19.47 -2.79 -34.56
CA ALA A 326 19.19 -3.79 -35.60
C ALA A 326 20.35 -3.87 -36.59
N TRP A 327 20.70 -5.07 -37.01
CA TRP A 327 21.69 -5.36 -38.03
C TRP A 327 21.07 -6.18 -39.16
N ASP A 328 21.34 -5.80 -40.40
CA ASP A 328 20.79 -6.42 -41.63
C ASP A 328 21.55 -7.68 -42.07
N ILE A 329 22.57 -8.09 -41.32
CA ILE A 329 23.38 -9.29 -41.57
C ILE A 329 24.22 -9.14 -42.87
N LEU A 330 24.52 -7.90 -43.25
CA LEU A 330 25.42 -7.60 -44.35
C LEU A 330 26.81 -7.24 -43.79
N SER A 331 27.83 -7.56 -44.56
CA SER A 331 29.15 -6.96 -44.37
C SER A 331 29.12 -5.49 -44.74
N LYS A 332 30.13 -4.74 -44.31
CA LYS A 332 30.35 -3.33 -44.69
C LYS A 332 30.30 -3.05 -46.22
N ASP A 333 30.58 -4.07 -47.03
CA ASP A 333 30.56 -4.00 -48.50
C ASP A 333 29.18 -4.39 -49.10
N GLY A 334 28.16 -4.59 -48.26
CA GLY A 334 26.79 -4.94 -48.65
C GLY A 334 26.57 -6.40 -49.02
N ASN A 335 27.55 -7.29 -48.77
CA ASN A 335 27.43 -8.72 -49.08
C ASN A 335 26.89 -9.50 -47.89
N GLU A 336 26.01 -10.48 -48.15
CA GLU A 336 25.57 -11.46 -47.15
C GLU A 336 26.77 -12.23 -46.57
N ILE A 337 26.78 -12.38 -45.25
CA ILE A 337 27.85 -13.11 -44.55
C ILE A 337 27.60 -14.63 -44.59
N ALA A 338 28.66 -15.41 -44.47
CA ALA A 338 28.55 -16.87 -44.48
C ALA A 338 27.93 -17.44 -43.18
N TYR A 339 27.41 -18.67 -43.22
CA TYR A 339 27.04 -19.40 -42.01
C TYR A 339 28.27 -19.68 -41.15
N GLY A 340 28.14 -19.53 -39.83
CA GLY A 340 29.25 -19.69 -38.91
C GLY A 340 29.03 -18.96 -37.58
N ILE A 341 30.05 -19.05 -36.73
CA ILE A 341 30.09 -18.32 -35.45
C ILE A 341 30.76 -16.97 -35.70
N TYR A 342 30.18 -15.94 -35.12
CA TYR A 342 30.66 -14.56 -35.15
C TYR A 342 30.85 -14.05 -33.72
N ILE A 343 31.73 -13.07 -33.60
CA ILE A 343 32.05 -12.37 -32.35
C ILE A 343 31.55 -10.94 -32.50
N TYR A 344 30.90 -10.42 -31.47
CA TYR A 344 30.62 -8.99 -31.38
C TYR A 344 31.44 -8.38 -30.23
N HIS A 345 31.87 -7.15 -30.43
CA HIS A 345 32.53 -6.31 -29.44
C HIS A 345 31.73 -5.02 -29.32
N VAL A 346 31.26 -4.71 -28.12
CA VAL A 346 30.61 -3.44 -27.80
C VAL A 346 31.60 -2.62 -26.99
N GLU A 347 31.90 -1.42 -27.46
CA GLU A 347 32.72 -0.44 -26.75
C GLU A 347 31.83 0.75 -26.37
N ALA A 348 31.71 1.02 -25.07
CA ALA A 348 30.96 2.13 -24.52
C ALA A 348 31.93 3.13 -23.85
N PRO A 349 32.15 4.32 -24.45
CA PRO A 349 33.11 5.30 -23.93
C PRO A 349 32.84 5.67 -22.47
N GLY A 350 33.87 5.59 -21.64
CA GLY A 350 33.79 5.89 -20.20
C GLY A 350 33.25 4.75 -19.34
N VAL A 351 32.45 3.84 -19.88
CA VAL A 351 31.84 2.71 -19.16
C VAL A 351 32.74 1.47 -19.21
N GLY A 352 33.02 0.94 -20.40
CA GLY A 352 33.79 -0.30 -20.57
C GLY A 352 33.52 -0.99 -21.91
N GLU A 353 33.91 -2.27 -21.99
CA GLU A 353 33.79 -3.07 -23.20
C GLU A 353 33.19 -4.46 -22.91
N LYS A 354 32.37 -4.98 -23.83
CA LYS A 354 31.81 -6.32 -23.79
C LYS A 354 32.16 -7.09 -25.05
N ILE A 355 32.55 -8.35 -24.91
CA ILE A 355 32.71 -9.29 -26.02
C ILE A 355 31.73 -10.44 -25.85
N GLY A 356 31.01 -10.78 -26.91
CA GLY A 356 30.13 -11.93 -26.95
C GLY A 356 30.14 -12.63 -28.31
N ARG A 357 29.32 -13.67 -28.46
CA ARG A 357 29.29 -14.51 -29.66
C ARG A 357 27.86 -14.84 -30.09
N PHE A 358 27.66 -14.97 -31.38
CA PHE A 358 26.41 -15.46 -31.96
C PHE A 358 26.69 -16.39 -33.14
N ALA A 359 25.72 -17.24 -33.47
CA ALA A 359 25.85 -18.19 -34.57
C ALA A 359 24.79 -17.95 -35.64
N LEU A 360 25.21 -17.98 -36.90
CA LEU A 360 24.35 -18.13 -38.05
C LEU A 360 24.40 -19.57 -38.52
N ILE A 361 23.26 -20.24 -38.52
CA ILE A 361 23.14 -21.63 -38.94
C ILE A 361 22.13 -21.76 -40.07
N LYS A 362 22.29 -22.83 -40.83
CA LYS A 362 21.42 -23.20 -41.94
C LYS A 362 20.65 -24.45 -41.57
#